data_AF-A0A814TRV5-F1
#
_entry.id   AF-A0A814TRV5-F1
#
_cell.length_a   1.000
_cell.length_b   1.000
_cell.length_c   1.000
_cell.angle_alpha   90.00
_cell.angle_beta   90.00
_cell.angle_gamma   90.00
#
_symmetry.space_group_name_H-M   'P 1'
#
loop_
_entity.id
_entity.type
_entity.pdbx_description
1 polymer ?
#
loop_
_entity_poly.entity_id
_entity_poly.type
_entity_poly.pdbx_seq_one_letter_code
_entity_poly.pdbx_strand_id
1 'polypeptide(L)'
;MTEDDILQEVESDPHTLRQRTKEILKGKMSDSYATYIAKYPIKKQRRRECPATPNKYRKCSRRCFDGQLRTWRRNLHQFDEDSKQDIARTDGISDINENDELTLAL
;
A
#
# COMPACT_ATOMS: atom_id res chain seq x y z
N MET A 1 -30.42 15.41 2.72
CA MET A 1 -29.94 14.05 2.47
C MET A 1 -30.56 13.19 3.56
N THR A 2 -31.57 12.41 3.21
CA THR A 2 -32.31 11.56 4.15
C THR A 2 -31.52 10.27 4.45
N GLU A 3 -31.85 9.53 5.50
CA GLU A 3 -31.22 8.22 5.78
C GLU A 3 -31.39 7.25 4.59
N ASP A 4 -32.53 7.33 3.91
CA ASP A 4 -32.82 6.54 2.72
C ASP A 4 -31.86 6.86 1.54
N ASP A 5 -31.51 8.14 1.35
CA ASP A 5 -30.52 8.54 0.34
C ASP A 5 -29.14 7.90 0.63
N ILE A 6 -28.74 7.84 1.92
CA ILE A 6 -27.44 7.28 2.32
C ILE A 6 -27.41 5.77 2.02
N LEU A 7 -28.49 5.05 2.32
CA LEU A 7 -28.56 3.61 2.07
C LEU A 7 -28.56 3.28 0.57
N GLN A 8 -29.13 4.16 -0.28
CA GLN A 8 -29.09 3.97 -1.72
C GLN A 8 -27.69 4.11 -2.33
N GLU A 9 -26.77 4.83 -1.67
CA GLU A 9 -25.39 5.06 -2.12
C GLU A 9 -24.38 3.99 -1.67
N VAL A 10 -24.81 3.02 -0.86
CA VAL A 10 -23.96 1.92 -0.37
C VAL A 10 -24.13 0.68 -1.26
N GLU A 11 -23.00 0.07 -1.63
CA GLU A 11 -22.96 -1.25 -2.27
C GLU A 11 -23.27 -2.33 -1.23
N SER A 12 -24.35 -3.07 -1.45
CA SER A 12 -24.85 -4.10 -0.55
C SER A 12 -24.86 -5.51 -1.17
N ASP A 13 -24.62 -5.65 -2.48
CA ASP A 13 -24.60 -6.97 -3.13
C ASP A 13 -23.44 -7.84 -2.58
N PRO A 14 -23.73 -8.98 -1.92
CA PRO A 14 -22.70 -9.84 -1.36
C PRO A 14 -21.73 -10.38 -2.42
N HIS A 15 -22.18 -10.63 -3.65
CA HIS A 15 -21.30 -11.14 -4.71
C HIS A 15 -20.26 -10.08 -5.11
N THR A 16 -20.73 -8.85 -5.38
CA THR A 16 -19.87 -7.70 -5.67
C THR A 16 -18.91 -7.42 -4.52
N LEU A 17 -19.37 -7.41 -3.27
CA LEU A 17 -18.50 -7.17 -2.11
C LEU A 17 -17.43 -8.25 -1.94
N ARG A 18 -17.75 -9.53 -2.17
CA ARG A 18 -16.76 -10.62 -2.14
C ARG A 18 -15.70 -10.43 -3.22
N GLN A 19 -16.11 -10.11 -4.46
CA GLN A 19 -15.18 -9.91 -5.56
C GLN A 19 -14.28 -8.69 -5.32
N ARG A 20 -14.85 -7.56 -4.88
CA ARG A 20 -14.09 -6.35 -4.52
C ARG A 20 -13.10 -6.63 -3.38
N THR A 21 -13.53 -7.38 -2.37
CA THR A 21 -12.66 -7.79 -1.25
C THR A 21 -11.48 -8.62 -1.76
N LYS A 22 -11.73 -9.63 -2.62
CA LYS A 22 -10.68 -10.46 -3.23
C LYS A 22 -9.66 -9.62 -3.99
N GLU A 23 -10.12 -8.68 -4.82
CA GLU A 23 -9.23 -7.81 -5.59
C GLU A 23 -8.42 -6.83 -4.72
N ILE A 24 -9.00 -6.33 -3.63
CA ILE A 24 -8.26 -5.52 -2.64
C ILE A 24 -7.19 -6.37 -1.95
N LEU A 25 -7.53 -7.60 -1.53
CA LEU A 25 -6.59 -8.50 -0.87
C LEU A 25 -5.36 -8.78 -1.73
N LYS A 26 -5.54 -9.02 -3.04
CA LYS A 26 -4.42 -9.19 -3.97
C LYS A 26 -3.42 -8.02 -3.91
N GLY A 27 -3.92 -6.79 -3.85
CA GLY A 27 -3.05 -5.61 -3.72
C GLY A 27 -2.41 -5.47 -2.35
N LYS A 28 -3.05 -5.98 -1.27
CA LYS A 28 -2.49 -5.95 0.08
C LYS A 28 -1.45 -7.02 0.34
N MET A 29 -1.46 -8.10 -0.45
CA MET A 29 -0.49 -9.18 -0.38
C MET A 29 0.81 -8.87 -1.15
N SER A 30 0.93 -7.73 -1.82
CA SER A 30 2.15 -7.38 -2.55
C SER A 30 3.24 -6.82 -1.62
N ASP A 31 4.50 -7.03 -2.00
CA ASP A 31 5.66 -6.49 -1.29
C ASP A 31 5.62 -4.96 -1.22
N SER A 32 5.22 -4.30 -2.31
CA SER A 32 5.00 -2.85 -2.36
C SER A 32 4.04 -2.35 -1.28
N TYR A 33 2.99 -3.12 -0.99
CA TYR A 33 2.06 -2.77 0.08
C TYR A 33 2.69 -2.96 1.46
N ALA A 34 3.48 -4.02 1.66
CA ALA A 34 4.22 -4.22 2.90
C ALA A 34 5.18 -3.05 3.15
N THR A 35 5.99 -2.67 2.16
CA THR A 35 6.91 -1.52 2.24
C THR A 35 6.16 -0.21 2.48
N TYR A 36 5.05 0.03 1.77
CA TYR A 36 4.22 1.21 1.98
C TYR A 36 3.71 1.32 3.43
N ILE A 37 3.25 0.21 4.01
CA ILE A 37 2.75 0.19 5.39
C ILE A 37 3.89 0.35 6.39
N ALA A 38 5.07 -0.21 6.13
CA ALA A 38 6.26 -0.01 6.95
C ALA A 38 6.71 1.47 6.95
N LYS A 39 6.64 2.15 5.79
CA LYS A 39 6.98 3.58 5.65
C LYS A 39 5.92 4.49 6.30
N TYR A 40 4.64 4.11 6.25
CA TYR A 40 3.53 4.87 6.82
C TYR A 40 2.64 4.01 7.75
N PRO A 41 3.16 3.63 8.94
CA PRO A 41 2.47 2.73 9.85
C PRO A 41 1.21 3.38 10.43
N ILE A 42 1.26 4.68 10.71
CA ILE A 42 0.12 5.41 11.28
C ILE A 42 -0.69 6.06 10.16
N LYS A 43 -2.00 5.78 10.13
CA LYS A 43 -2.90 6.32 9.07
C LYS A 43 -2.83 7.85 8.94
N LYS A 44 -2.65 8.59 10.05
CA LYS A 44 -2.58 10.07 10.04
C LYS A 44 -1.34 10.62 9.33
N GLN A 45 -0.31 9.79 9.10
CA GLN A 45 0.89 10.18 8.35
C GLN A 45 0.67 10.09 6.83
N ARG A 46 -0.39 9.40 6.39
CA ARG A 46 -0.69 9.20 4.97
C ARG A 46 -1.27 10.50 4.42
N ARG A 47 -0.54 11.11 3.50
CA ARG A 47 -0.94 12.34 2.80
C ARG A 47 -1.89 12.01 1.65
N ARG A 48 -2.39 13.05 0.97
CA ARG A 48 -3.32 12.91 -0.16
C ARG A 48 -2.70 12.14 -1.33
N GLU A 49 -1.38 12.19 -1.46
CA GLU A 49 -0.62 11.53 -2.52
C GLU A 49 -0.39 10.04 -2.23
N CYS A 50 -0.57 9.60 -0.98
CA CYS A 50 -0.39 8.20 -0.61
C CYS A 50 -1.48 7.32 -1.25
N PRO A 51 -1.15 6.09 -1.72
CA PRO A 51 -2.14 5.19 -2.28
C PRO A 51 -3.25 4.88 -1.27
N ALA A 52 -4.49 5.21 -1.65
CA ALA A 52 -5.68 4.91 -0.86
C ALA A 52 -6.35 3.63 -1.36
N THR A 53 -6.59 2.68 -0.45
CA THR A 53 -7.32 1.45 -0.77
C THR A 53 -8.75 1.79 -1.22
N PRO A 54 -9.20 1.29 -2.39
CA PRO A 54 -10.56 1.53 -2.87
C PRO A 54 -11.63 1.09 -1.86
N ASN A 55 -12.67 1.89 -1.70
CA ASN A 55 -13.77 1.55 -0.79
C ASN A 55 -14.73 0.56 -1.46
N LYS A 56 -14.75 -0.69 -0.98
CA LYS A 56 -15.62 -1.74 -1.52
C LYS A 56 -17.11 -1.48 -1.32
N TYR A 57 -17.50 -0.68 -0.33
CA TYR A 57 -18.90 -0.38 0.00
C TYR A 57 -19.44 0.83 -0.76
N ARG A 58 -18.61 1.58 -1.49
CA ARG A 58 -19.11 2.72 -2.28
C ARG A 58 -19.80 2.21 -3.53
N LYS A 59 -21.05 2.59 -3.77
CA LYS A 59 -21.76 2.24 -4.99
C LYS A 59 -21.12 2.95 -6.18
N CYS A 60 -20.76 2.18 -7.18
CA CYS A 60 -20.16 2.66 -8.42
C CYS A 60 -20.21 1.56 -9.49
N SER A 61 -20.08 1.96 -10.75
CA SER A 61 -20.02 1.00 -11.86
C SER A 61 -18.78 0.10 -11.75
N ARG A 62 -18.84 -1.10 -12.34
CA ARG A 62 -17.71 -2.03 -12.39
C ARG A 62 -16.44 -1.38 -12.93
N ARG A 63 -16.55 -0.62 -14.03
CA ARG A 63 -15.42 0.09 -14.64
C ARG A 63 -14.84 1.17 -13.73
N CYS A 64 -15.67 1.88 -12.98
CA CYS A 64 -15.21 2.86 -12.01
C CYS A 64 -14.38 2.20 -10.90
N PHE A 65 -14.85 1.10 -10.34
CA PHE A 65 -14.12 0.36 -9.31
C PHE A 65 -12.80 -0.22 -9.83
N ASP A 66 -12.83 -0.83 -11.03
CA ASP A 66 -11.63 -1.38 -11.66
C ASP A 66 -10.59 -0.29 -11.96
N GLY A 67 -11.03 0.92 -12.35
CA GLY A 67 -10.17 2.09 -12.50
C GLY A 67 -9.49 2.50 -11.19
N GLN A 68 -10.24 2.54 -10.08
CA GLN A 68 -9.69 2.81 -8.76
C GLN A 68 -8.66 1.77 -8.34
N LEU A 69 -8.94 0.48 -8.56
CA LEU A 69 -8.00 -0.61 -8.29
C LEU A 69 -6.71 -0.47 -9.11
N ARG A 70 -6.83 -0.15 -10.41
CA ARG A 70 -5.67 0.01 -11.30
C ARG A 70 -4.77 1.14 -10.84
N THR A 71 -5.34 2.30 -10.53
CA THR A 71 -4.58 3.45 -10.02
C THR A 71 -3.96 3.14 -8.67
N TRP A 72 -4.70 2.54 -7.74
CA TRP A 72 -4.19 2.16 -6.43
C TRP A 72 -2.99 1.22 -6.52
N ARG A 73 -3.09 0.14 -7.30
CA ARG A 73 -1.98 -0.82 -7.47
C ARG A 73 -0.77 -0.19 -8.16
N ARG A 74 -0.98 0.64 -9.18
CA ARG A 74 0.12 1.38 -9.82
C ARG A 74 0.88 2.24 -8.82
N ASN A 75 0.16 3.00 -7.99
CA ASN A 75 0.79 3.87 -7.02
C ASN A 75 1.50 3.09 -5.90
N LEU A 76 1.08 1.85 -5.60
CA LEU A 76 1.80 0.98 -4.68
C LEU A 76 3.17 0.56 -5.22
N HIS A 77 3.30 0.28 -6.52
CA HIS A 77 4.59 -0.13 -7.09
C HIS A 77 5.69 0.94 -7.04
N GLN A 78 5.33 2.21 -6.85
CA GLN A 78 6.32 3.25 -6.61
C GLN A 78 7.22 2.97 -5.38
N PHE A 79 6.69 2.25 -4.38
CA PHE A 79 7.46 1.86 -3.20
C PHE A 79 8.43 0.68 -3.47
N ASP A 80 8.20 -0.11 -4.52
CA ASP A 80 9.14 -1.16 -4.96
C ASP A 80 10.35 -0.52 -5.68
N GLU A 81 10.11 0.52 -6.48
CA GLU A 81 11.17 1.26 -7.20
C GLU A 81 12.06 2.06 -6.24
N ASP A 82 11.46 2.79 -5.29
CA ASP A 82 12.20 3.51 -4.24
C ASP A 82 13.14 2.56 -3.47
N SER A 83 12.63 1.39 -3.08
CA SER A 83 13.42 0.40 -2.33
C SER A 83 14.61 -0.13 -3.13
N LYS A 84 14.45 -0.35 -4.44
CA LYS A 84 15.55 -0.79 -5.31
C LYS A 84 16.61 0.31 -5.49
N GLN A 85 16.18 1.58 -5.57
CA GLN A 85 17.12 2.70 -5.64
C GLN A 85 17.88 2.90 -4.33
N ASP A 86 17.24 2.67 -3.18
CA ASP A 86 17.89 2.81 -1.88
C ASP A 86 18.93 1.70 -1.64
N ILE A 87 18.66 0.46 -2.06
CA ILE A 87 19.65 -0.63 -2.03
C ILE A 87 20.87 -0.29 -2.92
N ALA A 88 20.64 0.22 -4.13
CA ALA A 88 21.71 0.63 -5.03
C ALA A 88 22.57 1.79 -4.49
N ARG A 89 22.08 2.57 -3.51
CA ARG A 89 22.86 3.61 -2.82
C ARG A 89 23.67 3.07 -1.65
N THR A 90 23.22 1.99 -1.02
CA THR A 90 23.89 1.39 0.16
C THR A 90 25.01 0.41 -0.20
N ASP A 91 25.09 -0.05 -1.45
CA ASP A 91 26.22 -0.85 -1.96
C ASP A 91 27.55 -0.08 -2.03
N GLY A 92 27.57 1.20 -1.60
CA GLY A 92 28.76 2.03 -1.43
C GLY A 92 29.35 2.05 -0.01
N ILE A 93 28.82 1.29 0.95
CA ILE A 93 29.42 1.10 2.28
C ILE A 93 29.91 -0.36 2.39
N SER A 94 30.80 -0.76 1.51
CA SER A 94 31.71 -1.88 1.75
C SER A 94 33.03 -1.29 2.22
N ASP A 95 33.20 -1.10 3.52
CA ASP A 95 34.49 -1.05 4.23
C ASP A 95 34.21 -0.85 5.73
N ILE A 96 33.55 -1.83 6.35
CA ILE A 96 33.74 -2.03 7.80
C ILE A 96 34.97 -2.93 7.89
N ASN A 97 36.11 -2.32 8.21
CA ASN A 97 37.38 -3.01 8.38
C ASN A 97 37.25 -4.05 9.50
N GLU A 98 37.40 -5.33 9.15
CA GLU A 98 37.25 -6.52 10.02
C GLU A 98 38.35 -6.64 11.09
N ASN A 99 38.97 -5.54 11.52
CA ASN A 99 40.11 -5.51 12.43
C ASN A 99 39.86 -4.80 13.78
N ASP A 100 38.64 -4.36 14.09
CA ASP A 100 38.33 -3.64 15.34
C ASP A 100 37.68 -4.53 16.43
N GLU A 101 38.05 -5.81 16.48
CA GLU A 101 37.63 -6.77 17.53
C GLU A 101 38.69 -6.98 18.63
N LEU A 102 39.54 -5.98 18.94
CA LEU A 102 40.64 -6.14 19.92
C LEU A 102 40.93 -4.91 20.82
N THR A 103 39.92 -4.21 21.35
CA THR A 103 40.12 -3.25 22.47
C THR A 103 39.02 -3.24 23.54
N LEU A 104 38.45 -4.40 23.90
CA LEU A 104 37.68 -4.54 25.15
C LEU A 104 38.08 -5.76 25.98
N ALA A 105 39.38 -6.03 26.03
CA ALA A 105 39.99 -6.93 27.01
C ALA A 105 41.39 -6.43 27.38
N LEU A 106 41.44 -5.37 28.20
CA LEU A 106 42.41 -5.24 29.30
C LEU A 106 41.84 -4.31 30.38
#